data_AF-A0AAN7W1Z6-F1
#
_entry.id   AF-A0AAN7W1Z6-F1
#
_cell.length_a   1.000
_cell.length_b   1.000
_cell.length_c   1.000
_cell.angle_alpha   90.00
_cell.angle_beta   90.00
_cell.angle_gamma   90.00
#
_symmetry.space_group_name_H-M   'P 1'
#
loop_
_entity.id
_entity.type
_entity.pdbx_description
1 polymer ?
#
loop_
_entity_poly.entity_id
_entity_poly.type
_entity_poly.pdbx_seq_one_letter_code
_entity_poly.pdbx_strand_id
1 'polypeptide(L)'
;MSMFRTLQKQTRIVTLFAHDLEVNKVGSKILEYLKSDTSNKFTVEISTRFPTQDQLKYMNQFDTDGILGQQIKSLDTVMNLPSFDSIYGLSLKDSIKRGIWNPKNSLWVDWERQRLGNSIISVKEYLKNLEAAKDVESRL
;
A
#
# COMPACT_ATOMS: atom_id res chain seq x y z
N MET A 1 37.13 -0.49 1.75
CA MET A 1 35.80 -0.31 2.37
C MET A 1 34.77 -0.17 1.26
N SER A 2 33.95 -1.19 1.06
CA SER A 2 33.14 -1.41 -0.16
C SER A 2 31.84 -0.59 -0.17
N MET A 3 31.62 0.20 -1.22
CA MET A 3 30.35 0.92 -1.51
C MET A 3 29.13 -0.02 -1.64
N PHE A 4 29.34 -1.33 -1.80
CA PHE A 4 28.24 -2.30 -1.92
C PHE A 4 27.56 -2.62 -0.57
N ARG A 5 28.18 -2.28 0.58
CA ARG A 5 27.57 -2.52 1.90
C ARG A 5 26.55 -1.46 2.30
N THR A 6 26.59 -0.29 1.67
CA THR A 6 25.64 0.82 1.90
C THR A 6 24.31 0.66 1.15
N LEU A 7 24.27 -0.17 0.11
CA LEU A 7 23.02 -0.50 -0.60
C LEU A 7 22.12 -1.47 0.19
N GLN A 8 22.69 -2.20 1.16
CA GLN A 8 21.94 -3.14 2.02
C GLN A 8 21.04 -2.47 3.06
N LYS A 9 20.96 -1.13 3.09
CA LYS A 9 20.04 -0.35 3.93
C LYS A 9 19.08 0.48 3.07
N GLN A 10 18.44 -0.14 2.08
CA GLN A 10 17.30 0.52 1.44
C GLN A 10 16.20 0.71 2.47
N THR A 11 15.79 1.96 2.65
CA THR A 11 14.62 2.30 3.47
C THR A 11 13.40 1.82 2.72
N ARG A 12 12.79 0.79 3.28
CA ARG A 12 11.61 0.17 2.71
C ARG A 12 10.44 1.13 2.66
N ILE A 13 9.68 1.17 1.57
CA ILE A 13 8.54 2.10 1.45
C ILE A 13 7.21 1.35 1.57
N VAL A 14 6.41 1.76 2.55
CA VAL A 14 5.01 1.35 2.68
C VAL A 14 4.15 2.51 2.23
N THR A 15 3.46 2.36 1.11
CA THR A 15 2.58 3.40 0.56
C THR A 15 1.15 3.19 1.06
N LEU A 16 0.58 4.20 1.71
CA LEU A 16 -0.82 4.27 2.09
C LEU A 16 -1.58 5.15 1.10
N PHE A 17 -2.48 4.54 0.34
CA PHE A 17 -3.46 5.22 -0.49
C PHE A 17 -4.67 5.60 0.37
N ALA A 18 -4.72 6.87 0.74
CA ALA A 18 -5.83 7.45 1.48
C ALA A 18 -6.17 8.82 0.89
N HIS A 19 -7.46 9.03 0.66
CA HIS A 19 -7.98 10.38 0.50
C HIS A 19 -8.32 10.90 1.91
N ASP A 20 -7.90 12.12 2.20
CA ASP A 20 -8.33 12.90 3.36
C ASP A 20 -8.39 12.10 4.70
N LEU A 21 -7.25 12.06 5.41
CA LEU A 21 -7.11 11.30 6.66
C LEU A 21 -8.08 11.72 7.77
N GLU A 22 -8.63 12.93 7.69
CA GLU A 22 -9.63 13.43 8.63
C GLU A 22 -10.99 12.73 8.45
N VAL A 23 -11.34 12.40 7.20
CA VAL A 23 -12.58 11.70 6.85
C VAL A 23 -12.40 10.19 6.99
N ASN A 24 -11.23 9.68 6.59
CA ASN A 24 -10.95 8.24 6.60
C ASN A 24 -10.30 7.78 7.91
N LYS A 25 -11.14 7.54 8.92
CA LYS A 25 -10.72 7.04 10.25
C LYS A 25 -9.97 5.71 10.21
N VAL A 26 -10.15 4.90 9.16
CA VAL A 26 -9.42 3.64 9.00
C VAL A 26 -8.00 3.93 8.53
N GLY A 27 -7.83 4.84 7.57
CA GLY A 27 -6.54 5.27 7.07
C GLY A 27 -5.67 5.95 8.12
N SER A 28 -6.26 6.83 8.94
CA SER A 28 -5.54 7.49 10.03
C SER A 28 -5.02 6.49 11.07
N LYS A 29 -5.85 5.52 11.47
CA LYS A 29 -5.44 4.46 12.40
C LYS A 29 -4.36 3.55 11.82
N ILE A 30 -4.45 3.21 10.53
CA ILE A 30 -3.40 2.43 9.84
C ILE A 30 -2.09 3.21 9.86
N LEU A 31 -2.13 4.50 9.55
CA LEU A 31 -0.96 5.37 9.57
C LEU A 31 -0.35 5.50 10.97
N GLU A 32 -1.17 5.71 11.99
CA GLU A 32 -0.71 5.75 13.38
C GLU A 32 -0.03 4.44 13.77
N TYR A 33 -0.60 3.31 13.39
CA TYR A 33 -0.03 2.00 13.71
C TYR A 33 1.30 1.76 12.98
N LEU A 34 1.37 2.08 11.68
CA LEU A 34 2.60 1.98 10.89
C LEU A 34 3.70 2.93 11.40
N LYS A 35 3.35 4.13 11.87
CA LYS A 35 4.32 5.08 12.46
C LYS A 35 4.71 4.72 13.90
N SER A 36 3.82 4.09 14.65
CA SER A 36 4.09 3.66 16.03
C SER A 36 5.13 2.55 16.08
N ASP A 37 5.20 1.72 15.04
CA ASP A 37 6.22 0.70 14.93
C ASP A 37 7.57 1.32 14.53
N THR A 38 8.40 1.56 15.54
CA THR A 38 9.76 2.09 15.40
C THR A 38 10.80 0.97 15.20
N SER A 39 10.38 -0.30 15.32
CA SER A 39 11.26 -1.47 15.22
C SER A 39 11.66 -1.80 13.78
N ASN A 40 10.81 -1.42 12.82
CA ASN A 40 11.01 -1.71 11.42
C ASN A 40 11.55 -0.48 10.66
N LYS A 41 12.60 -0.70 9.86
CA LYS A 41 13.22 0.34 9.02
C LYS A 41 12.41 0.55 7.73
N PHE A 42 11.14 0.94 7.85
CA PHE A 42 10.34 1.37 6.72
C PHE A 42 9.90 2.84 6.85
N THR A 43 9.69 3.49 5.72
CA THR A 43 9.14 4.82 5.58
C THR A 43 7.70 4.69 5.07
N VAL A 44 6.78 5.39 5.73
CA VAL A 44 5.37 5.42 5.32
C VAL A 44 5.16 6.60 4.38
N GLU A 45 4.77 6.32 3.14
CA GLU A 45 4.41 7.32 2.15
C GLU A 45 2.89 7.41 2.04
N ILE A 46 2.33 8.61 1.98
CA ILE A 46 0.89 8.82 1.83
C ILE A 46 0.63 9.29 0.41
N SER A 47 -0.01 8.43 -0.39
CA SER A 47 -0.41 8.80 -1.74
C SER A 47 -1.87 9.25 -1.76
N THR A 48 -2.08 10.47 -2.25
CA THR A 48 -3.41 11.05 -2.50
C THR A 48 -3.83 10.92 -3.96
N ARG A 49 -3.02 10.24 -4.79
CA ARG A 49 -3.25 10.01 -6.21
C ARG A 49 -3.65 8.57 -6.48
N PHE A 50 -4.46 8.39 -7.52
CA PHE A 50 -4.83 7.08 -8.03
C PHE A 50 -3.59 6.38 -8.59
N PRO A 51 -3.40 5.08 -8.30
CA PRO A 51 -2.23 4.34 -8.76
C PRO A 51 -2.14 4.32 -10.29
N THR A 52 -0.91 4.32 -10.81
CA THR A 52 -0.67 4.21 -12.26
C THR A 52 -1.01 2.79 -12.75
N GLN A 53 -1.15 2.61 -14.06
CA GLN A 53 -1.42 1.29 -14.63
C GLN A 53 -0.34 0.27 -14.24
N ASP A 54 0.93 0.66 -14.25
CA ASP A 54 2.02 -0.24 -13.89
C ASP A 54 1.98 -0.61 -12.41
N GLN A 55 1.66 0.34 -11.53
CA GLN A 55 1.44 0.07 -10.11
C GLN A 55 0.28 -0.90 -9.92
N LEU A 56 -0.84 -0.72 -10.62
CA LEU A 56 -1.98 -1.63 -10.55
C LEU A 56 -1.65 -3.03 -11.05
N LYS A 57 -0.95 -3.15 -12.19
CA LYS A 57 -0.49 -4.43 -12.72
C LYS A 57 0.42 -5.14 -11.72
N TYR A 58 1.35 -4.40 -11.11
CA TYR A 58 2.24 -4.95 -10.10
C TYR A 58 1.46 -5.41 -8.86
N MET A 59 0.54 -4.60 -8.34
CA MET A 59 -0.31 -4.99 -7.21
C MET A 59 -1.16 -6.22 -7.50
N ASN A 60 -1.71 -6.33 -8.71
CA ASN A 60 -2.54 -7.46 -9.12
C ASN A 60 -1.77 -8.79 -9.16
N GLN A 61 -0.44 -8.77 -9.32
CA GLN A 61 0.37 -10.00 -9.31
C GLN A 61 0.42 -10.67 -7.94
N PHE A 62 0.22 -9.93 -6.85
CA PHE A 62 0.27 -10.44 -5.48
C PHE A 62 -1.02 -10.20 -4.68
N ASP A 63 -2.07 -9.72 -5.35
CA ASP A 63 -3.41 -9.60 -4.75
C ASP A 63 -4.11 -10.97 -4.74
N THR A 64 -3.75 -11.81 -3.78
CA THR A 64 -4.38 -13.13 -3.61
C THR A 64 -5.80 -13.05 -3.06
N ASP A 65 -6.13 -11.97 -2.37
CA ASP A 65 -7.35 -11.84 -1.55
C ASP A 65 -8.43 -10.97 -2.24
N GLY A 66 -8.17 -10.51 -3.47
CA GLY A 66 -9.07 -9.67 -4.26
C GLY A 66 -9.33 -8.30 -3.62
N ILE A 67 -8.37 -7.80 -2.83
CA ILE A 67 -8.49 -6.55 -2.09
C ILE A 67 -8.53 -5.36 -3.05
N LEU A 68 -7.84 -5.44 -4.20
CA LEU A 68 -7.92 -4.43 -5.25
C LEU A 68 -9.34 -4.32 -5.79
N GLY A 69 -10.02 -5.44 -6.03
CA GLY A 69 -11.40 -5.45 -6.53
C GLY A 69 -12.41 -4.87 -5.53
N GLN A 70 -12.12 -4.95 -4.23
CA GLN A 70 -12.93 -4.31 -3.19
C GLN A 70 -12.69 -2.80 -3.10
N GLN A 71 -11.48 -2.35 -3.48
CA GLN A 71 -11.08 -0.95 -3.40
C GLN A 71 -11.39 -0.17 -4.69
N ILE A 72 -11.22 -0.80 -5.85
CA ILE A 72 -11.39 -0.22 -7.18
C ILE A 72 -12.59 -0.88 -7.82
N LYS A 73 -13.66 -0.12 -8.03
CA LYS A 73 -14.82 -0.59 -8.77
C LYS A 73 -14.45 -0.75 -10.23
N SER A 74 -14.93 -1.84 -10.84
CA SER A 74 -14.65 -2.18 -12.24
C SER A 74 -13.14 -2.33 -12.53
N LEU A 75 -12.42 -3.01 -11.63
CA LEU A 75 -10.98 -3.27 -11.76
C LEU A 75 -10.62 -3.83 -13.14
N ASP A 76 -11.38 -4.78 -13.68
CA ASP A 76 -11.13 -5.37 -15.00
C ASP A 76 -11.21 -4.33 -16.13
N THR A 77 -12.18 -3.42 -16.06
CA THR A 77 -12.27 -2.31 -17.02
C THR A 77 -11.07 -1.40 -16.87
N VAL A 78 -10.71 -1.03 -15.64
CA VAL A 78 -9.59 -0.14 -15.36
C VAL A 78 -8.26 -0.76 -15.79
N MET A 79 -8.03 -2.05 -15.63
CA MET A 79 -6.78 -2.71 -16.03
C MET A 79 -6.59 -2.75 -17.56
N ASN A 80 -7.70 -2.84 -18.30
CA ASN A 80 -7.71 -2.91 -19.76
C ASN A 80 -7.60 -1.53 -20.44
N LEU A 81 -7.68 -0.42 -19.68
CA LEU A 81 -7.49 0.92 -20.22
C LEU A 81 -6.03 1.16 -20.65
N PRO A 82 -5.81 2.06 -21.63
CA PRO A 82 -4.46 2.43 -22.04
C PRO A 82 -3.74 3.25 -20.96
N SER A 83 -2.41 3.11 -20.82
CA SER A 83 -1.62 3.74 -19.75
C SER A 83 -1.73 5.27 -19.66
N PHE A 84 -2.09 5.91 -20.77
CA PHE A 84 -2.28 7.35 -20.92
C PHE A 84 -3.73 7.80 -20.67
N ASP A 85 -4.60 6.90 -20.22
CA ASP A 85 -5.97 7.24 -19.86
C ASP A 85 -5.99 8.24 -18.70
N SER A 86 -6.92 9.20 -18.82
CA SER A 86 -7.12 10.28 -17.84
C SER A 86 -7.47 9.81 -16.44
N ILE A 87 -7.81 8.53 -16.24
CA ILE A 87 -8.10 7.93 -14.92
C ILE A 87 -6.83 7.74 -14.10
N TYR A 88 -5.72 7.36 -14.75
CA TYR A 88 -4.46 7.13 -14.06
C TYR A 88 -3.84 8.45 -13.61
N GLY A 89 -3.39 8.52 -12.35
CA GLY A 89 -2.82 9.75 -11.80
C GLY A 89 -3.84 10.82 -11.39
N LEU A 90 -5.15 10.58 -11.52
CA LEU A 90 -6.17 11.44 -10.92
C LEU A 90 -5.98 11.55 -9.42
N SER A 91 -6.50 12.62 -8.83
CA SER A 91 -6.61 12.66 -7.37
C SER A 91 -7.56 11.56 -6.89
N LEU A 92 -7.28 10.96 -5.73
CA LEU A 92 -8.21 9.99 -5.11
C LEU A 92 -9.55 10.66 -4.81
N LYS A 93 -9.56 11.97 -4.50
CA LYS A 93 -10.79 12.75 -4.32
C LYS A 93 -11.68 12.73 -5.57
N ASP A 94 -11.09 12.93 -6.74
CA ASP A 94 -11.83 12.90 -8.02
C ASP A 94 -12.22 11.48 -8.41
N SER A 95 -11.37 10.49 -8.11
CA SER A 95 -11.65 9.07 -8.35
C SER A 95 -12.85 8.57 -7.53
N ILE A 96 -13.02 9.09 -6.31
CA ILE A 96 -14.18 8.82 -5.45
C ILE A 96 -15.43 9.49 -6.00
N LYS A 97 -15.34 10.76 -6.44
CA LYS A 97 -16.47 11.46 -7.08
C LYS A 97 -16.96 10.74 -8.32
N ARG A 98 -16.05 10.19 -9.13
CA ARG A 98 -16.36 9.36 -10.31
C ARG A 98 -16.86 7.95 -9.95
N GLY A 99 -16.85 7.58 -8.67
CA GLY A 99 -17.30 6.28 -8.18
C GLY A 99 -16.35 5.13 -8.47
N ILE A 100 -15.13 5.39 -8.96
CA ILE A 100 -14.12 4.39 -9.32
C ILE A 100 -13.44 3.85 -8.05
N TRP A 101 -13.22 4.71 -7.06
CA TRP A 101 -12.52 4.35 -5.82
C TRP A 101 -13.48 4.26 -4.63
N ASN A 102 -13.26 3.27 -3.76
CA ASN A 102 -14.04 3.08 -2.55
C ASN A 102 -13.55 4.03 -1.42
N PRO A 103 -14.39 4.99 -0.96
CA PRO A 103 -13.98 5.93 0.09
C PRO A 103 -13.98 5.31 1.50
N LYS A 104 -14.67 4.20 1.74
CA LYS A 104 -14.84 3.65 3.09
C LYS A 104 -13.58 2.96 3.61
N ASN A 105 -12.74 2.50 2.69
CA ASN A 105 -11.54 1.72 2.99
C ASN A 105 -10.30 2.52 2.58
N SER A 106 -9.18 2.25 3.26
CA SER A 106 -7.86 2.72 2.86
C SER A 106 -7.06 1.53 2.36
N LEU A 107 -6.18 1.73 1.39
CA LEU A 107 -5.35 0.67 0.85
C LEU A 107 -3.89 0.96 1.21
N TRP A 108 -3.24 0.04 1.90
CA TRP A 108 -1.81 0.11 2.14
C TRP A 108 -1.10 -0.95 1.30
N VAL A 109 0.09 -0.62 0.84
CA VAL A 109 0.88 -1.43 -0.07
C VAL A 109 2.31 -1.38 0.36
N ASP A 110 2.91 -2.55 0.43
CA ASP A 110 4.32 -2.72 0.64
C ASP A 110 4.93 -3.35 -0.61
N TRP A 111 5.60 -2.50 -1.39
CA TRP A 111 6.12 -2.85 -2.71
C TRP A 111 7.23 -3.90 -2.65
N GLU A 112 8.01 -3.90 -1.57
CA GLU A 112 9.21 -4.74 -1.43
C GLU A 112 8.88 -6.17 -1.00
N ARG A 113 7.91 -6.38 -0.09
CA ARG A 113 7.45 -7.75 0.23
C ARG A 113 6.20 -8.16 -0.53
N GLN A 114 5.75 -7.36 -1.49
CA GLN A 114 4.60 -7.71 -2.32
C GLN A 114 3.39 -8.07 -1.46
N ARG A 115 3.08 -7.18 -0.51
CA ARG A 115 1.92 -7.32 0.38
C ARG A 115 1.06 -6.08 0.28
N LEU A 116 -0.25 -6.27 0.32
CA LEU A 116 -1.21 -5.19 0.35
C LEU A 116 -2.34 -5.55 1.31
N GLY A 117 -3.04 -4.53 1.80
CA GLY A 117 -4.17 -4.73 2.69
C GLY A 117 -5.06 -3.51 2.77
N ASN A 118 -6.28 -3.72 3.27
CA ASN A 118 -7.29 -2.65 3.38
C ASN A 118 -7.78 -2.40 4.82
N SER A 119 -7.23 -3.12 5.79
CA SER A 119 -7.73 -3.13 7.17
C SER A 119 -6.61 -3.00 8.21
N ILE A 120 -6.95 -2.51 9.39
CA ILE A 120 -6.00 -2.44 10.52
C ILE A 120 -5.52 -3.85 10.94
N ILE A 121 -6.39 -4.85 10.83
CA ILE A 121 -6.06 -6.24 11.17
C ILE A 121 -4.96 -6.76 10.25
N SER A 122 -5.08 -6.50 8.94
CA SER A 122 -4.05 -6.88 7.97
C SER A 122 -2.68 -6.27 8.28
N VAL A 123 -2.64 -5.02 8.74
CA VAL A 123 -1.39 -4.34 9.15
C VAL A 123 -0.82 -4.98 10.42
N LYS A 124 -1.66 -5.27 11.41
CA LYS A 124 -1.23 -5.91 12.67
C LYS A 124 -0.61 -7.27 12.44
N GLU A 125 -1.29 -8.11 11.67
CA GLU A 125 -0.80 -9.43 11.31
C GLU A 125 0.51 -9.34 10.53
N TYR A 126 0.57 -8.39 9.60
CA TYR A 126 1.77 -8.13 8.81
C TYR A 126 2.98 -7.71 9.68
N LEU A 127 2.81 -6.79 10.63
CA LEU A 127 3.88 -6.36 11.54
C LEU A 127 4.28 -7.47 12.53
N LYS A 128 3.34 -8.28 13.00
CA LYS A 128 3.63 -9.45 13.84
C LYS A 128 4.46 -10.49 13.08
N ASN A 129 4.14 -10.74 11.82
CA ASN A 129 4.90 -11.65 10.96
C ASN A 129 6.30 -11.11 10.65
N LEU A 130 6.46 -9.78 10.58
CA LEU A 130 7.76 -9.11 10.45
C LEU A 130 8.65 -9.34 11.67
N GLU A 131 8.10 -9.19 12.88
CA GLU A 131 8.82 -9.43 14.14
C GLU A 131 9.22 -10.90 14.28
N ALA A 132 8.29 -11.83 14.03
CA ALA A 132 8.56 -13.26 14.10
C ALA A 132 9.68 -13.71 13.15
N ALA A 133 9.78 -13.11 11.96
CA ALA A 133 10.85 -13.41 11.01
C ALA A 133 12.24 -12.98 11.51
N LYS A 134 12.34 -11.86 12.23
CA LYS A 134 13.61 -11.38 12.81
C LYS A 134 14.10 -12.29 13.93
N ASP A 135 13.19 -12.81 14.75
CA ASP A 135 13.54 -13.71 15.85
C ASP A 135 14.11 -15.05 15.35
N VAL A 136 13.71 -15.49 14.16
CA VAL A 136 14.26 -16.70 13.52
C VAL A 136 15.65 -16.41 12.95
N GLU A 137 15.85 -15.28 12.26
CA GLU A 137 17.16 -14.90 11.70
C GLU A 137 18.21 -14.59 12.79
N SER A 138 17.82 -14.10 13.96
CA SER A 138 18.76 -13.82 15.06
C SER A 138 19.23 -15.05 15.84
N ARG A 139 18.60 -16.20 15.61
CA ARG A 139 18.91 -17.48 16.27
C ARG A 139 19.74 -18.44 15.41
N LEU A 140 20.04 -18.05 14.18
CA LEU A 140 20.93 -18.77 13.24
C LEU A 140 22.30 -18.07 13.19
#